data_AF-A0A7C4ENA6-F1
#
_entry.id   AF-A0A7C4ENA6-F1
#
_cell.length_a   1.000
_cell.length_b   1.000
_cell.length_c   1.000
_cell.angle_alpha   90.00
_cell.angle_beta   90.00
_cell.angle_gamma   90.00
#
_symmetry.space_group_name_H-M   'P 1'
#
loop_
_entity.id
_entity.type
_entity.pdbx_description
1 polymer ?
#
loop_
_entity_poly.entity_id
_entity_poly.type
_entity_poly.pdbx_seq_one_letter_code
_entity_poly.pdbx_strand_id
1 'polypeptide(L)' 'MMYKGTAHKVGAHIDTDAIIPARFLVTTDTAELGRNCMEGLEAGWVKRVKKGDI' A
#
# COMPACT_ATOMS: atom_id res chain seq x y z
N MET A 1 12.68 19.66 -0.68
CA MET A 1 13.29 18.32 -0.84
C MET A 1 12.88 17.77 -2.20
N MET A 2 13.71 16.93 -2.84
CA MET A 2 13.42 16.35 -4.15
C MET A 2 13.42 14.82 -4.04
N TYR A 3 12.33 14.18 -4.47
CA TYR A 3 12.14 12.74 -4.42
C TYR A 3 12.20 12.15 -5.83
N LYS A 4 12.67 10.90 -5.95
CA LYS A 4 12.77 10.17 -7.22
C LYS A 4 12.44 8.70 -6.98
N GLY A 5 11.51 8.15 -7.77
CA GLY A 5 11.01 6.78 -7.65
C GLY A 5 10.10 6.39 -8.80
N THR A 6 9.70 5.11 -8.84
CA THR A 6 8.68 4.63 -9.79
C THR A 6 7.31 5.06 -9.29
N ALA A 7 6.48 5.66 -10.14
CA ALA A 7 5.12 6.05 -9.78
C ALA A 7 4.14 4.87 -9.92
N HIS A 8 3.46 4.50 -8.84
CA HIS A 8 2.39 3.49 -8.81
C HIS A 8 1.03 4.18 -8.86
N LYS A 9 0.59 4.51 -10.07
CA LYS A 9 -0.68 5.22 -10.27
C LYS A 9 -1.88 4.28 -10.06
N VAL A 10 -2.83 4.72 -9.25
CA VAL A 10 -4.11 4.05 -8.98
C VAL A 10 -5.29 4.85 -9.54
N GLY A 11 -6.47 4.24 -9.56
CA GLY A 11 -7.70 4.85 -10.09
C GLY A 11 -8.33 5.90 -9.17
N ALA A 12 -9.55 6.30 -9.50
CA ALA A 12 -10.39 7.14 -8.63
C ALA A 12 -11.05 6.30 -7.53
N HIS A 13 -11.54 6.96 -6.48
CA HIS A 13 -12.31 6.34 -5.39
C HIS A 13 -11.58 5.20 -4.65
N ILE A 14 -10.27 5.35 -4.45
CA ILE A 14 -9.50 4.46 -3.58
C ILE A 14 -9.79 4.83 -2.13
N ASP A 15 -10.48 3.95 -1.42
CA ASP A 15 -10.84 4.12 -0.01
C ASP A 15 -9.83 3.45 0.93
N THR A 16 -10.10 3.51 2.23
CA THR A 16 -9.22 2.95 3.26
C THR A 16 -9.14 1.43 3.21
N ASP A 17 -10.21 0.73 2.84
CA ASP A 17 -10.20 -0.73 2.75
C ASP A 17 -9.43 -1.21 1.51
N ALA A 18 -9.43 -0.43 0.43
CA ALA A 18 -8.56 -0.66 -0.72
C ALA A 18 -7.08 -0.54 -0.35
N ILE A 19 -6.72 0.44 0.51
CA ILE A 19 -5.34 0.66 0.98
C ILE A 19 -4.93 -0.38 2.03
N ILE A 20 -5.77 -0.67 3.01
CA ILE A 20 -5.49 -1.65 4.06
C ILE A 20 -6.80 -2.24 4.61
N PRO A 21 -7.17 -3.47 4.21
CA PRO A 21 -8.38 -4.12 4.70
C PRO A 21 -8.41 -4.27 6.22
N ALA A 22 -9.59 -4.06 6.84
CA ALA A 22 -9.78 -4.17 8.29
C ALA A 22 -9.24 -5.46 8.94
N ARG A 23 -9.23 -6.59 8.22
CA ARG A 23 -8.68 -7.87 8.70
C ARG A 23 -7.20 -7.83 9.07
N PHE A 24 -6.43 -6.86 8.56
CA PHE A 24 -5.02 -6.69 8.90
C PHE A 24 -4.81 -5.73 10.09
N LEU A 25 -5.86 -5.06 10.57
CA LEU A 25 -5.80 -4.09 11.67
C LEU A 25 -5.80 -4.73 13.07
N VAL A 26 -5.40 -6.01 13.15
CA VAL A 26 -5.16 -6.72 14.42
C VAL A 26 -3.84 -6.31 15.10
N THR A 27 -3.05 -5.50 14.41
CA THR A 27 -1.73 -5.01 14.81
C THR A 27 -1.62 -3.51 14.51
N THR A 28 -0.74 -2.82 15.23
CA THR A 28 -0.35 -1.44 14.95
C THR A 28 1.10 -1.34 14.45
N ASP A 29 1.79 -2.47 14.28
CA ASP A 29 3.14 -2.50 13.72
C ASP A 29 3.13 -2.03 12.27
N THR A 30 3.81 -0.91 12.03
CA THR A 30 3.82 -0.27 10.70
C THR A 30 4.47 -1.12 9.62
N ALA A 31 5.46 -1.96 9.97
CA ALA A 31 6.09 -2.84 9.00
C ALA A 31 5.15 -3.98 8.61
N GLU A 32 4.35 -4.50 9.55
CA GLU A 32 3.34 -5.53 9.30
C GLU A 32 2.18 -5.02 8.45
N LEU A 33 1.65 -3.83 8.77
CA LEU A 33 0.64 -3.18 7.94
C LEU A 33 1.18 -2.87 6.54
N GLY A 34 2.41 -2.36 6.45
CA GLY A 34 3.07 -2.05 5.18
C GLY A 34 3.24 -3.26 4.26
N ARG A 35 3.41 -4.47 4.82
CA ARG A 35 3.46 -5.73 4.04
C ARG A 35 2.14 -6.10 3.37
N ASN A 36 1.03 -5.48 3.76
CA ASN A 36 -0.30 -5.73 3.19
C ASN A 36 -0.91 -4.45 2.58
N CYS A 37 -0.07 -3.47 2.27
CA CYS A 37 -0.51 -2.23 1.64
C CYS A 37 -1.09 -2.50 0.24
N MET A 38 -2.24 -1.88 -0.04
CA MET A 38 -3.05 -1.99 -1.24
C MET A 38 -3.65 -3.39 -1.51
N GLU A 39 -3.67 -4.26 -0.51
CA GLU A 39 -4.20 -5.64 -0.65
C GLU A 39 -5.71 -5.68 -0.94
N GLY A 40 -6.45 -4.62 -0.58
CA GLY A 40 -7.87 -4.48 -0.91
C GLY A 40 -8.11 -4.07 -2.36
N LEU A 41 -7.15 -3.39 -2.99
CA LEU A 41 -7.21 -3.04 -4.41
C LEU A 41 -6.82 -4.24 -5.29
N GLU A 42 -5.71 -4.90 -4.97
CA GLU A 42 -5.22 -6.09 -5.68
C GLU A 42 -4.38 -6.96 -4.75
N ALA A 43 -4.66 -8.26 -4.71
CA ALA A 43 -3.92 -9.19 -3.86
C ALA A 43 -2.43 -9.24 -4.23
N GLY A 44 -1.55 -9.02 -3.26
CA GLY A 44 -0.11 -9.02 -3.44
C GLY A 44 0.46 -7.76 -4.10
N TRP A 45 -0.30 -6.66 -4.16
CA TRP A 45 0.13 -5.40 -4.79
C TRP A 45 1.50 -4.92 -4.31
N VAL A 46 1.77 -5.05 -3.00
CA VAL A 46 3.05 -4.65 -2.38
C VAL A 46 4.29 -5.24 -3.06
N LYS A 47 4.17 -6.39 -3.74
CA LYS A 47 5.29 -7.03 -4.46
C LYS A 47 5.83 -6.18 -5.62
N ARG A 48 5.04 -5.22 -6.11
CA ARG A 48 5.42 -4.26 -7.15
C ARG A 48 6.25 -3.10 -6.58
N VAL A 49 6.13 -2.82 -5.29
CA VAL A 49 6.66 -1.62 -4.63
C VAL A 49 8.09 -1.85 -4.17
N LYS A 50 8.95 -0.86 -4.39
CA LYS A 50 10.32 -0.80 -3.88
C LYS A 50 10.53 0.43 -3.02
N LYS A 51 11.52 0.37 -2.13
CA LYS A 51 11.90 1.52 -1.30
C LYS A 51 12.24 2.72 -2.21
N GLY A 52 11.57 3.84 -1.97
CA GLY A 52 11.74 5.08 -2.72
C GLY A 52 10.78 5.28 -3.88
N ASP A 53 9.92 4.28 -4.18
CA ASP A 53 8.80 4.46 -5.11
C ASP A 53 7.76 5.45 -4.57
N ILE A 54 6.89 5.94 -5.47
CA ILE A 54 5.94 7.04 -5.27
C ILE A 54 4.52 6.55 -5.55
#